data_AF-A0A1Q3ES07-F1
#
_entry.id   AF-A0A1Q3ES07-F1
#
_cell.length_a   1.000
_cell.length_b   1.000
_cell.length_c   1.000
_cell.angle_alpha   90.00
_cell.angle_beta   90.00
_cell.angle_gamma   90.00
#
_symmetry.space_group_name_H-M   'P 1'
#
loop_
_entity.id
_entity.type
_entity.pdbx_description
1 polymer ?
#
loop_
_entity_poly.entity_id
_entity_poly.type
_entity_poly.pdbx_seq_one_letter_code
_entity_poly.pdbx_strand_id
1 'polypeptide(L)'
;MNHSVHSVCSKIDGYTICFDSTDHPFYHSSQPTLIDGVSDPILTLAGPILAYWTLSLFFHYLDTAEWKWLEKYRIHESAEIQSKNLVSRTQVVWAVIFQQIVQTGLHHIAQYLAVIMRILGTEREAQLLPMVTYAVYWWVIPTLQLLLAILPFDPLQIITSNNADYHDIHHQIIGIKSNFSQPFFIHWDSILGTRMTRQELESRKRRD
;
A
#
# COMPACT_ATOMS: atom_id res chain seq x y z
N MET A 1 -42.48 17.35 -18.10
CA MET A 1 -42.63 16.08 -17.34
C MET A 1 -42.58 16.46 -15.86
N ASN A 2 -43.67 16.22 -15.12
CA ASN A 2 -43.72 16.48 -13.67
C ASN A 2 -42.91 15.39 -12.96
N HIS A 3 -41.75 15.74 -12.41
CA HIS A 3 -41.02 14.86 -11.50
C HIS A 3 -41.64 15.03 -10.11
N SER A 4 -42.42 14.05 -9.66
CA SER A 4 -42.86 13.95 -8.27
C SER A 4 -41.65 13.64 -7.39
N VAL A 5 -41.17 14.65 -6.67
CA VAL A 5 -40.10 14.50 -5.67
C VAL A 5 -40.65 13.66 -4.52
N HIS A 6 -40.12 12.46 -4.34
CA HIS A 6 -40.44 11.62 -3.20
C HIS A 6 -39.51 12.01 -2.05
N SER A 7 -40.02 12.68 -1.02
CA SER A 7 -39.24 12.97 0.19
C SER A 7 -39.30 11.78 1.14
N VAL A 8 -38.15 11.28 1.59
CA VAL A 8 -38.02 10.20 2.57
C VAL A 8 -37.81 10.81 3.94
N CYS A 9 -38.71 10.53 4.88
CA CYS A 9 -38.68 11.11 6.22
C CYS A 9 -38.42 10.06 7.31
N SER A 10 -37.52 10.38 8.23
CA SER A 10 -37.22 9.59 9.43
C SER A 10 -37.53 10.40 10.69
N LYS A 11 -38.01 9.74 11.75
CA LYS A 11 -38.21 10.38 13.07
C LYS A 11 -37.08 10.03 14.01
N ILE A 12 -36.42 11.04 14.56
CA ILE A 12 -35.33 10.91 15.54
C ILE A 12 -35.64 11.88 16.69
N ASP A 13 -35.75 11.35 17.92
CA ASP A 13 -36.00 12.12 19.15
C ASP A 13 -37.18 13.11 19.08
N GLY A 14 -38.26 12.70 18.41
CA GLY A 14 -39.48 13.52 18.26
C GLY A 14 -39.42 14.55 17.13
N TYR A 15 -38.26 14.76 16.51
CA TYR A 15 -38.10 15.57 15.31
C TYR A 15 -38.29 14.71 14.05
N THR A 16 -38.97 15.26 13.04
CA THR A 16 -39.10 14.61 11.72
C THR A 16 -38.09 15.24 10.78
N ILE A 17 -37.13 14.46 10.31
CA ILE A 17 -36.11 14.88 9.34
C ILE A 17 -36.48 14.26 8.00
N CYS A 18 -36.74 15.09 7.01
CA CYS A 18 -37.06 14.67 5.65
C CYS A 18 -35.89 15.01 4.73
N PHE A 19 -35.49 14.04 3.90
CA PHE A 19 -34.52 14.22 2.84
C PHE A 19 -35.25 14.12 1.50
N ASP A 20 -34.97 15.03 0.57
CA ASP A 20 -35.41 14.83 -0.81
C ASP A 20 -34.62 13.66 -1.40
N SER A 21 -35.33 12.64 -1.89
CA SER A 21 -34.74 11.39 -2.40
C SER A 21 -33.84 11.59 -3.64
N THR A 22 -33.71 12.82 -4.12
CA THR A 22 -32.87 13.19 -5.27
C THR A 22 -31.43 13.51 -4.90
N ASP A 23 -31.13 13.81 -3.62
CA ASP A 23 -29.77 14.19 -3.21
C ASP A 23 -28.98 12.95 -2.75
N HIS A 24 -28.55 12.16 -3.72
CA HIS A 24 -27.56 11.10 -3.51
C HIS A 24 -26.29 11.40 -4.33
N PRO A 25 -25.10 11.02 -3.82
CA PRO A 25 -23.87 11.21 -4.58
C PRO A 25 -23.92 10.40 -5.88
N PHE A 26 -23.15 10.82 -6.89
CA PHE A 26 -23.15 10.21 -8.22
C PHE A 26 -22.82 8.70 -8.24
N TYR A 27 -22.26 8.17 -7.15
CA TYR A 27 -21.90 6.77 -6.98
C TYR A 27 -22.91 5.96 -6.16
N HIS A 28 -24.03 6.56 -5.73
CA HIS A 28 -25.06 5.84 -4.99
C HIS A 28 -25.75 4.81 -5.88
N SER A 29 -25.94 3.61 -5.34
CA SER A 29 -26.74 2.55 -5.95
C SER A 29 -27.79 2.07 -4.93
N SER A 30 -29.05 2.00 -5.35
CA SER A 30 -30.14 1.43 -4.57
C SER A 30 -30.26 -0.10 -4.73
N GLN A 31 -29.42 -0.69 -5.59
CA GLN A 31 -29.41 -2.13 -5.83
C GLN A 31 -28.78 -2.87 -4.66
N PRO A 32 -29.25 -4.10 -4.34
CA PRO A 32 -28.68 -4.92 -3.27
C PRO A 32 -27.27 -5.43 -3.58
N THR A 33 -26.86 -5.40 -4.85
CA THR A 33 -25.51 -5.71 -5.34
C THR A 33 -25.10 -4.69 -6.38
N LEU A 34 -23.81 -4.34 -6.43
CA LEU A 34 -23.30 -3.36 -7.41
C LEU A 34 -23.31 -3.88 -8.86
N ILE A 35 -23.08 -5.18 -9.05
CA ILE A 35 -23.06 -5.82 -10.38
C ILE A 35 -23.89 -7.10 -10.29
N ASP A 36 -24.89 -7.22 -11.16
CA ASP A 36 -25.73 -8.41 -11.21
C ASP A 36 -24.88 -9.67 -11.44
N GLY A 37 -25.05 -10.66 -10.56
CA GLY A 37 -24.31 -11.93 -10.62
C GLY A 37 -22.94 -11.93 -9.94
N VAL A 38 -22.46 -10.79 -9.42
CA VAL A 38 -21.22 -10.70 -8.63
C VAL A 38 -21.56 -10.21 -7.23
N SER A 39 -21.14 -10.95 -6.20
CA SER A 39 -21.36 -10.52 -4.82
C SER A 39 -20.42 -9.38 -4.44
N ASP A 40 -20.92 -8.42 -3.64
CA ASP A 40 -20.14 -7.26 -3.19
C ASP A 40 -18.82 -7.61 -2.47
N PRO A 41 -18.72 -8.72 -1.69
CA PRO A 41 -17.44 -9.16 -1.15
C PRO A 41 -16.41 -9.55 -2.21
N ILE A 42 -16.85 -10.24 -3.28
CA ILE A 42 -15.97 -10.58 -4.41
C ILE A 42 -15.52 -9.31 -5.11
N LEU A 43 -16.43 -8.36 -5.33
CA LEU A 43 -16.11 -7.09 -5.97
C LEU A 43 -15.12 -6.27 -5.14
N THR A 44 -15.28 -6.26 -3.81
CA THR A 44 -14.39 -5.57 -2.86
C THR A 44 -12.99 -6.17 -2.85
N LEU A 45 -12.88 -7.50 -2.94
CA LEU A 45 -11.59 -8.18 -3.00
C LEU A 45 -10.89 -8.01 -4.36
N ALA A 46 -11.67 -8.09 -5.46
CA ALA A 46 -11.14 -8.00 -6.81
C ALA A 46 -10.79 -6.57 -7.22
N GLY A 47 -11.51 -5.56 -6.73
CA GLY A 47 -11.38 -4.16 -7.13
C GLY A 47 -9.93 -3.63 -7.09
N PRO A 48 -9.23 -3.69 -5.94
CA PRO A 48 -7.85 -3.22 -5.84
C PRO A 48 -6.87 -3.98 -6.74
N ILE A 49 -7.08 -5.29 -6.92
CA ILE A 49 -6.25 -6.14 -7.79
C ILE A 49 -6.41 -5.71 -9.25
N LEU A 50 -7.66 -5.58 -9.71
CA LEU A 50 -7.98 -5.15 -11.07
C LEU A 50 -7.48 -3.73 -11.35
N ALA A 51 -7.65 -2.81 -10.40
CA ALA A 51 -7.16 -1.44 -10.51
C ALA A 51 -5.63 -1.42 -10.63
N TYR A 52 -4.91 -2.19 -9.81
CA TYR A 52 -3.46 -2.34 -9.89
C TYR A 52 -3.01 -2.79 -11.28
N TRP A 53 -3.56 -3.91 -11.78
CA TRP A 53 -3.16 -4.47 -13.07
C TRP A 53 -3.51 -3.54 -14.22
N THR A 54 -4.69 -2.92 -14.19
CA THR A 54 -5.12 -1.96 -15.22
C THR A 54 -4.16 -0.77 -15.30
N LEU A 55 -3.86 -0.14 -14.16
CA LEU A 55 -2.93 0.99 -14.11
C LEU A 55 -1.51 0.57 -14.46
N SER A 56 -1.03 -0.56 -13.95
CA SER A 56 0.30 -1.09 -14.26
C SER A 56 0.48 -1.35 -15.75
N LEU A 57 -0.49 -2.01 -16.39
CA LEU A 57 -0.47 -2.28 -17.83
C LEU A 57 -0.62 -1.00 -18.65
N PHE A 58 -1.43 -0.05 -18.20
CA PHE A 58 -1.56 1.25 -18.85
C PHE A 58 -0.23 2.02 -18.85
N PHE A 59 0.45 2.12 -17.71
CA PHE A 59 1.75 2.78 -17.63
C PHE A 59 2.84 1.99 -18.37
N HIS A 60 2.80 0.65 -18.34
CA HIS A 60 3.70 -0.16 -19.13
C HIS A 60 3.53 0.05 -20.63
N TYR A 61 2.28 0.17 -21.09
CA TYR A 61 1.95 0.50 -22.47
C TYR A 61 2.50 1.88 -22.85
N LEU A 62 2.23 2.91 -22.03
CA LEU A 62 2.78 4.24 -22.27
C LEU A 62 4.31 4.24 -22.37
N ASP A 63 4.98 3.44 -21.53
CA ASP A 63 6.43 3.31 -21.54
C ASP A 63 7.00 2.46 -22.69
N THR A 64 6.18 1.66 -23.38
CA THR A 64 6.65 0.85 -24.53
C THR A 64 6.18 1.39 -25.88
N ALA A 65 5.19 2.28 -25.90
CA ALA A 65 4.57 2.76 -27.14
C ALA A 65 5.42 3.78 -27.93
N GLU A 66 6.52 4.30 -27.36
CA GLU A 66 7.48 5.24 -28.00
C GLU A 66 6.83 6.42 -28.76
N TRP A 67 5.79 7.01 -28.18
CA TRP A 67 5.09 8.13 -28.81
C TRP A 67 5.94 9.40 -28.85
N LYS A 68 6.19 9.91 -30.06
CA LYS A 68 7.07 11.07 -30.31
C LYS A 68 6.73 12.33 -29.50
N TRP A 69 5.46 12.53 -29.15
CA TRP A 69 5.02 13.70 -28.37
C TRP A 69 5.28 13.54 -26.86
N LEU A 70 5.41 12.30 -26.36
CA LEU A 70 5.77 12.00 -24.97
C LEU A 70 7.28 11.99 -24.74
N GLU A 71 8.08 11.81 -25.79
CA GLU A 71 9.55 11.73 -25.69
C GLU A 71 10.16 12.97 -25.03
N LYS A 72 9.54 14.16 -25.22
CA LYS A 72 9.95 15.41 -24.54
C LYS A 72 9.79 15.36 -23.01
N TYR A 73 8.86 14.57 -22.51
CA TYR A 73 8.54 14.44 -21.09
C TYR A 73 9.12 13.16 -20.47
N ARG A 74 9.75 12.32 -21.27
CA ARG A 74 10.36 11.07 -20.81
C ARG A 74 11.64 11.38 -20.04
N ILE A 75 11.76 10.81 -18.85
CA ILE A 75 12.98 10.88 -18.04
C ILE A 75 13.86 9.72 -18.46
N HIS A 76 14.96 10.00 -19.16
CA HIS A 76 15.92 8.97 -19.55
C HIS A 76 16.83 8.65 -18.36
N GLU A 77 16.76 7.42 -17.85
CA GLU A 77 17.70 6.93 -16.86
C GLU A 77 19.11 6.84 -17.46
N SER A 78 20.15 7.16 -16.68
CA SER A 78 21.52 7.00 -17.14
C SER A 78 21.83 5.52 -17.38
N ALA A 79 22.74 5.23 -18.33
CA ALA A 79 23.17 3.85 -18.62
C ALA A 79 23.71 3.13 -17.37
N GLU A 80 24.26 3.91 -16.43
CA GLU A 80 24.65 3.44 -15.12
C GLU A 80 23.45 2.86 -14.35
N ILE A 81 22.34 3.60 -14.21
CA ILE A 81 21.15 3.17 -13.44
C ILE A 81 20.50 1.93 -14.08
N GLN A 82 20.40 1.88 -15.41
CA GLN A 82 19.81 0.73 -16.12
C GLN A 82 20.62 -0.56 -15.93
N SER A 83 21.95 -0.50 -15.90
CA SER A 83 22.79 -1.70 -15.69
C SER A 83 22.66 -2.29 -14.28
N LYS A 84 21.95 -1.58 -13.40
CA LYS A 84 21.85 -1.87 -11.97
C LYS A 84 20.43 -2.29 -11.59
N ASN A 85 19.48 -2.18 -12.52
CA ASN A 85 18.21 -2.87 -12.45
C ASN A 85 18.41 -4.36 -12.75
N LEU A 86 18.72 -5.12 -11.69
CA LEU A 86 18.97 -6.56 -11.76
C LEU A 86 17.67 -7.38 -11.79
N VAL A 87 16.50 -6.74 -11.59
CA VAL A 87 15.22 -7.43 -11.43
C VAL A 87 14.52 -7.50 -12.77
N SER A 88 14.28 -8.72 -13.25
CA SER A 88 13.50 -8.94 -14.45
C SER A 88 12.01 -8.61 -14.21
N ARG A 89 11.31 -8.21 -15.28
CA ARG A 89 9.87 -7.97 -15.26
C ARG A 89 9.10 -9.19 -14.73
N THR A 90 9.55 -10.39 -15.07
CA THR A 90 8.99 -11.66 -14.59
C THR A 90 9.10 -11.79 -13.06
N GLN A 91 10.24 -11.41 -12.47
CA GLN A 91 10.39 -11.41 -11.01
C GLN A 91 9.45 -10.41 -10.34
N VAL A 92 9.25 -9.23 -10.93
CA VAL A 92 8.29 -8.24 -10.42
C VAL A 92 6.87 -8.79 -10.44
N VAL A 93 6.44 -9.40 -11.55
CA VAL A 93 5.11 -10.02 -11.69
C VAL A 93 4.88 -11.08 -10.60
N TRP A 94 5.85 -11.95 -10.36
CA TRP A 94 5.74 -12.97 -9.30
C TRP A 94 5.70 -12.37 -7.90
N ALA A 95 6.50 -11.34 -7.64
CA ALA A 95 6.49 -10.65 -6.35
C ALA A 95 5.12 -10.02 -6.05
N VAL A 96 4.49 -9.41 -7.05
CA VAL A 96 3.15 -8.80 -6.94
C VAL A 96 2.09 -9.87 -6.69
N ILE A 97 2.12 -10.97 -7.44
CA ILE A 97 1.18 -12.09 -7.25
C ILE A 97 1.31 -12.64 -5.83
N PHE A 98 2.54 -12.86 -5.36
CA PHE A 98 2.80 -13.31 -3.99
C PHE A 98 2.23 -12.33 -2.95
N GLN A 99 2.48 -11.03 -3.13
CA GLN A 99 1.93 -9.99 -2.24
C GLN A 99 0.41 -9.99 -2.22
N GLN A 100 -0.26 -10.13 -3.36
CA GLN A 100 -1.72 -10.17 -3.46
C GLN A 100 -2.31 -11.43 -2.79
N ILE A 101 -1.64 -12.58 -2.91
CA ILE A 101 -2.01 -13.82 -2.21
C ILE A 101 -1.92 -13.61 -0.70
N VAL A 102 -0.79 -13.08 -0.21
CA VAL A 102 -0.60 -12.82 1.23
C VAL A 102 -1.61 -11.81 1.77
N GLN A 103 -1.84 -10.70 1.07
CA GLN A 103 -2.82 -9.68 1.46
C GLN A 103 -4.24 -10.24 1.51
N THR A 104 -4.65 -11.02 0.51
CA THR A 104 -5.96 -11.68 0.47
C THR A 104 -6.12 -12.68 1.62
N GLY A 105 -5.10 -13.50 1.87
CA GLY A 105 -5.09 -14.47 2.97
C GLY A 105 -5.23 -13.80 4.34
N LEU A 106 -4.43 -12.76 4.60
CA LEU A 106 -4.50 -11.99 5.85
C LEU A 106 -5.86 -11.32 6.05
N HIS A 107 -6.47 -10.78 4.99
CA HIS A 107 -7.80 -10.21 5.03
C HIS A 107 -8.86 -11.25 5.44
N HIS A 108 -8.85 -12.43 4.83
CA HIS A 108 -9.78 -13.50 5.19
C HIS A 108 -9.59 -13.96 6.64
N ILE A 109 -8.34 -14.15 7.09
CA ILE A 109 -8.04 -14.54 8.47
C ILE A 109 -8.60 -13.50 9.45
N ALA A 110 -8.37 -12.21 9.20
CA ALA A 110 -8.90 -11.13 10.04
C ALA A 110 -10.43 -11.15 10.08
N GLN A 111 -11.09 -11.39 8.95
CA GLN A 111 -12.54 -11.49 8.87
C GLN A 111 -13.09 -12.70 9.66
N TYR A 112 -12.46 -13.87 9.54
CA TYR A 112 -12.84 -15.06 10.30
C TYR A 112 -12.66 -14.86 11.81
N LEU A 113 -11.53 -14.26 12.23
CA LEU A 113 -11.29 -13.92 13.62
C LEU A 113 -12.34 -12.94 14.16
N ALA A 114 -12.73 -11.95 13.36
CA ALA A 114 -13.80 -11.02 13.72
C ALA A 114 -15.14 -11.73 13.97
N VAL A 115 -15.51 -12.70 13.12
CA VAL A 115 -16.73 -13.52 13.30
C VAL A 115 -16.65 -14.36 14.58
N ILE A 116 -15.50 -14.99 14.85
CA ILE A 116 -15.30 -15.80 16.07
C ILE A 116 -15.43 -14.93 17.33
N MET A 117 -14.82 -13.75 17.36
CA MET A 117 -14.93 -12.84 18.50
C MET A 117 -16.39 -12.40 18.75
N ARG A 118 -17.18 -12.18 17.68
CA ARG A 118 -18.63 -11.90 17.83
C ARG A 118 -19.37 -13.08 18.46
N ILE A 119 -19.13 -14.30 17.98
CA ILE A 119 -19.77 -15.52 18.51
C ILE A 119 -19.40 -15.76 19.98
N LEU A 120 -18.17 -15.45 20.38
CA LEU A 120 -17.70 -15.59 21.76
C LEU A 120 -18.22 -14.48 22.70
N GLY A 121 -19.07 -13.57 22.22
CA GLY A 121 -19.69 -12.52 23.02
C GLY A 121 -18.75 -11.36 23.35
N THR A 122 -17.56 -11.28 22.73
CA THR A 122 -16.65 -10.13 22.84
C THR A 122 -17.00 -9.06 21.80
N GLU A 123 -18.29 -8.69 21.72
CA GLU A 123 -18.87 -7.75 20.74
C GLU A 123 -18.09 -6.43 20.66
N ARG A 124 -17.67 -5.90 21.81
CA ARG A 124 -16.89 -4.66 21.89
C ARG A 124 -15.50 -4.81 21.27
N GLU A 125 -14.82 -5.94 21.48
CA GLU A 125 -13.50 -6.20 20.91
C GLU A 125 -13.58 -6.54 19.42
N ALA A 126 -14.64 -7.24 18.99
CA ALA A 126 -14.88 -7.62 17.60
C ALA A 126 -15.23 -6.45 16.67
N GLN A 127 -15.80 -5.36 17.21
CA GLN A 127 -16.03 -4.11 16.48
C GLN A 127 -14.81 -3.20 16.52
N LEU A 128 -14.06 -3.20 17.62
CA LEU A 128 -12.86 -2.38 17.76
C LEU A 128 -11.69 -2.91 16.94
N LEU A 129 -11.49 -4.23 16.83
CA LEU A 129 -10.32 -4.78 16.16
C LEU A 129 -10.22 -4.35 14.69
N PRO A 130 -11.27 -4.46 13.84
CA PRO A 130 -11.20 -4.01 12.46
C PRO A 130 -11.01 -2.49 12.34
N MET A 131 -11.64 -1.71 13.23
CA MET A 131 -11.51 -0.25 13.27
C MET A 131 -10.10 0.17 13.66
N VAL A 132 -9.51 -0.48 14.66
CA VAL A 132 -8.14 -0.26 15.12
C VAL A 132 -7.15 -0.73 14.06
N THR A 133 -7.32 -1.91 13.45
CA THR A 133 -6.45 -2.38 12.36
C THR A 133 -6.50 -1.45 11.16
N TYR A 134 -7.70 -1.00 10.76
CA TYR A 134 -7.87 -0.02 9.69
C TYR A 134 -7.20 1.32 10.05
N ALA A 135 -7.44 1.83 11.25
CA ALA A 135 -6.81 3.06 11.73
C ALA A 135 -5.29 2.93 11.76
N VAL A 136 -4.77 1.81 12.25
CA VAL A 136 -3.33 1.57 12.35
C VAL A 136 -2.68 1.50 10.97
N TYR A 137 -3.26 0.72 10.07
CA TYR A 137 -2.72 0.48 8.73
C TYR A 137 -2.82 1.72 7.83
N TRP A 138 -3.98 2.38 7.79
CA TRP A 138 -4.23 3.49 6.86
C TRP A 138 -3.85 4.86 7.40
N TRP A 139 -3.84 5.04 8.72
CA TRP A 139 -3.63 6.36 9.33
C TRP A 139 -2.41 6.39 10.25
N VAL A 140 -2.32 5.51 11.24
CA VAL A 140 -1.26 5.60 12.27
C VAL A 140 0.11 5.33 11.66
N ILE A 141 0.30 4.26 10.88
CA ILE A 141 1.60 3.92 10.30
C ILE A 141 2.05 5.02 9.31
N PRO A 142 1.25 5.45 8.31
CA PRO A 142 1.67 6.50 7.39
C PRO A 142 1.85 7.86 8.07
N THR A 143 0.99 8.22 9.03
CA THR A 143 1.10 9.50 9.76
C THR A 143 2.31 9.51 10.67
N LEU A 144 2.61 8.40 11.37
CA LEU A 144 3.83 8.29 12.16
C LEU A 144 5.06 8.34 11.26
N GLN A 145 5.07 7.65 10.13
CA GLN A 145 6.17 7.73 9.15
C GLN A 145 6.38 9.18 8.68
N LEU A 146 5.31 9.91 8.38
CA LEU A 146 5.38 11.31 7.95
C LEU A 146 5.82 12.26 9.08
N LEU A 147 5.27 12.12 10.29
CA LEU A 147 5.61 12.98 11.42
C LEU A 147 7.04 12.75 11.91
N LEU A 148 7.50 11.50 11.92
CA LEU A 148 8.89 11.18 12.26
C LEU A 148 9.86 11.72 11.21
N ALA A 149 9.47 11.78 9.94
CA ALA A 149 10.28 12.39 8.89
C ALA A 149 10.41 13.93 8.99
N ILE A 150 9.58 14.61 9.81
CA ILE A 150 9.59 16.08 9.98
C ILE A 150 10.50 16.53 11.13
N LEU A 151 10.85 15.63 12.06
CA LEU A 151 11.72 15.98 13.19
C LEU A 151 13.14 16.31 12.71
N PRO A 152 13.85 17.27 13.34
CA PRO A 152 15.24 17.57 12.99
C PRO A 152 16.23 16.45 13.37
N PHE A 153 15.73 15.43 14.07
CA PHE A 153 16.45 14.20 14.41
C PHE A 153 15.48 13.02 14.26
N ASP A 154 16.00 11.86 13.85
CA ASP A 154 15.20 10.66 13.67
C ASP A 154 15.31 9.77 14.93
N PRO A 155 14.28 9.73 15.81
CA PRO A 155 14.32 8.93 17.02
C PRO A 155 14.33 7.43 16.74
N LEU A 156 13.87 6.97 15.55
CA LEU A 156 14.01 5.58 15.17
C LEU A 156 15.49 5.25 14.97
N GLN A 157 16.30 6.13 14.38
CA GLN A 157 17.76 5.90 14.23
C GLN A 157 18.53 5.79 15.56
N ILE A 158 17.94 6.23 16.68
CA ILE A 158 18.55 6.09 18.00
C ILE A 158 18.35 4.68 18.55
N ILE A 159 17.21 4.05 18.25
CA ILE A 159 16.82 2.74 18.79
C ILE A 159 16.96 1.59 17.77
N THR A 160 16.97 1.89 16.48
CA THR A 160 17.11 0.92 15.39
C THR A 160 18.53 0.99 14.82
N SER A 161 19.18 -0.17 14.72
CA SER A 161 20.48 -0.25 14.04
C SER A 161 20.35 -0.18 12.52
N ASN A 162 19.15 -0.38 11.99
CA ASN A 162 18.80 -0.08 10.60
C ASN A 162 18.43 1.41 10.51
N ASN A 163 19.39 2.23 10.08
CA ASN A 163 19.29 3.69 10.01
C ASN A 163 19.37 4.18 8.55
N ALA A 164 19.15 5.48 8.32
CA ALA A 164 19.16 6.04 6.98
C ALA A 164 20.49 5.82 6.23
N ASP A 165 21.63 5.82 6.92
CA ASP A 165 22.93 5.53 6.28
C ASP A 165 23.04 4.08 5.83
N TYR A 166 22.60 3.13 6.66
CA TYR A 166 22.55 1.71 6.31
C TYR A 166 21.64 1.45 5.09
N HIS A 167 20.48 2.11 5.06
CA HIS A 167 19.53 2.05 3.96
C HIS A 167 20.06 2.76 2.70
N ASP A 168 20.70 3.93 2.83
CA ASP A 168 21.33 4.65 1.72
C ASP A 168 22.43 3.81 1.07
N ILE A 169 23.28 3.14 1.86
CA ILE A 169 24.28 2.21 1.33
C ILE A 169 23.62 1.06 0.56
N HIS A 170 22.51 0.50 1.04
CA HIS A 170 21.77 -0.56 0.35
C HIS A 170 21.20 -0.09 -1.01
N HIS A 171 20.68 1.14 -1.08
CA HIS A 171 20.17 1.73 -2.34
C HIS A 171 21.29 2.17 -3.28
N GLN A 172 22.48 2.43 -2.75
CA GLN A 172 23.65 2.60 -3.59
C GLN A 172 24.02 1.29 -4.25
N ILE A 173 24.52 1.40 -5.46
CA ILE A 173 24.58 0.24 -6.34
C ILE A 173 25.65 -0.74 -5.87
N ILE A 174 26.75 -0.19 -5.36
CA ILE A 174 27.82 -0.96 -4.76
C ILE A 174 27.31 -1.73 -3.53
N GLY A 175 26.28 -1.21 -2.85
CA GLY A 175 25.65 -1.83 -1.67
C GLY A 175 24.36 -2.60 -1.92
N ILE A 176 23.86 -2.73 -3.17
CA ILE A 176 22.66 -3.53 -3.49
C ILE A 176 22.80 -5.02 -3.13
N LYS A 177 24.05 -5.50 -2.97
CA LYS A 177 24.39 -6.87 -2.55
C LYS A 177 24.78 -6.96 -1.07
N SER A 178 24.40 -5.98 -0.26
CA SER A 178 24.73 -5.89 1.16
C SER A 178 23.58 -5.20 1.90
N ASN A 179 23.61 -5.24 3.24
CA ASN A 179 22.64 -4.54 4.09
C ASN A 179 21.16 -4.95 3.80
N PHE A 180 20.86 -6.25 3.82
CA PHE A 180 19.54 -6.79 3.49
C PHE A 180 18.52 -6.78 4.65
N SER A 181 18.98 -6.65 5.89
CA SER A 181 18.15 -6.78 7.07
C SER A 181 17.22 -5.59 7.22
N GLN A 182 15.94 -5.83 7.05
CA GLN A 182 14.86 -4.86 7.30
C GLN A 182 13.87 -5.43 8.33
N PRO A 183 13.11 -4.60 9.07
CA PRO A 183 13.07 -3.13 9.02
C PRO A 183 13.78 -2.43 10.20
N PHE A 184 14.10 -3.13 11.30
CA PHE A 184 14.57 -2.47 12.55
C PHE A 184 16.02 -2.80 12.94
N PHE A 185 16.53 -3.98 12.58
CA PHE A 185 17.82 -4.45 13.08
C PHE A 185 18.67 -5.03 11.96
N ILE A 186 20.00 -4.96 12.13
CA ILE A 186 20.99 -5.40 11.15
C ILE A 186 21.67 -6.74 11.51
N HIS A 187 21.12 -7.44 12.50
CA HIS A 187 21.77 -8.60 13.11
C HIS A 187 22.02 -9.73 12.11
N TRP A 188 21.10 -9.98 11.17
CA TRP A 188 21.31 -10.98 10.13
C TRP A 188 22.49 -10.65 9.22
N ASP A 189 22.65 -9.39 8.79
CA ASP A 189 23.83 -9.00 8.02
C ASP A 189 25.12 -9.04 8.84
N SER A 190 25.03 -8.78 10.14
CA SER A 190 26.18 -8.90 11.04
C SER A 190 26.60 -10.36 11.23
N ILE A 191 25.64 -11.28 11.29
CA ILE A 191 25.88 -12.72 11.49
C ILE A 191 26.37 -13.36 10.17
N LEU A 192 25.75 -12.99 9.05
CA LEU A 192 26.02 -13.58 7.73
C LEU A 192 27.14 -12.87 6.97
N GLY A 193 27.72 -11.81 7.54
CA GLY A 193 28.83 -11.07 6.94
C GLY A 193 28.42 -10.26 5.69
N THR A 194 27.14 -9.95 5.54
CA THR A 194 26.59 -9.17 4.41
C THR A 194 26.43 -7.69 4.75
N ARG A 195 26.96 -7.24 5.88
CA ARG A 195 26.94 -5.82 6.29
C ARG A 195 28.02 -5.03 5.54
N MET A 196 27.65 -3.87 5.00
CA MET A 196 28.56 -2.89 4.41
C MET A 196 28.44 -1.55 5.15
N THR A 197 29.58 -1.01 5.55
CA THR A 197 29.71 0.31 6.17
C THR A 197 30.01 1.41 5.14
N ARG A 198 29.77 2.67 5.51
CA ARG A 198 30.09 3.86 4.68
C ARG A 198 31.56 3.89 4.27
N GLN A 199 32.47 3.52 5.18
CA GLN A 199 33.90 3.47 4.90
C GLN A 199 34.25 2.42 3.86
N GLU A 200 33.63 1.24 3.94
CA GLU A 200 33.83 0.16 2.97
C GLU A 200 33.28 0.54 1.60
N LEU A 201 32.08 1.15 1.56
CA LEU A 201 31.49 1.69 0.34
C LEU A 201 32.41 2.71 -0.34
N GLU A 202 32.88 3.73 0.40
CA GLU A 202 33.79 4.75 -0.14
C GLU A 202 35.14 4.15 -0.56
N SER A 203 35.62 3.11 0.14
CA SER A 203 36.82 2.39 -0.28
C SER A 203 36.64 1.60 -1.58
N ARG A 204 35.42 1.14 -1.88
CA ARG A 204 35.08 0.44 -3.13
C ARG A 204 34.93 1.43 -4.27
N LYS A 205 34.25 2.56 -4.04
CA LYS A 205 34.17 3.68 -5.01
C LYS A 205 35.52 4.22 -5.45
N ARG A 206 36.52 4.23 -4.56
CA ARG A 206 37.90 4.67 -4.90
C ARG A 206 38.73 3.63 -5.66
N ARG A 207 38.26 2.38 -5.72
CA ARG A 207 38.94 1.26 -6.40
C ARG A 207 38.43 1.04 -7.82
N ASP A 208 37.25 1.56 -8.13
CA ASP A 208 36.62 1.58 -9.45
C ASP A 208 36.93 2.90 -10.17
#